data_AF-A0A3L6NW29-F1
#
_entry.id   AF-A0A3L6NW29-F1
#
_cell.length_a   1.000
_cell.length_b   1.000
_cell.length_c   1.000
_cell.angle_alpha   90.00
_cell.angle_beta   90.00
_cell.angle_gamma   90.00
#
_symmetry.space_group_name_H-M   'P 1'
#
loop_
_entity.id
_entity.type
_entity.pdbx_description
1 polymer ?
#
loop_
_entity_poly.entity_id
_entity_poly.type
_entity_poly.pdbx_seq_one_letter_code
_entity_poly.pdbx_strand_id
1 'polypeptide(L)'
;MLKPETRLEWAFVGITAAQAIIIISLQTAILVEYLDWVNPVVYQVPVSYVTPVASAVSIISFGFQAVLSVDSCRIKNKVQLWTQGILNICFSIATGMEYFQVNDATERVSRGYDMYKKPFADNSMPYWEIARPMLISCVAVSSACSLCMCALAYYLHMEFSWSLYEHISPDLRMTARHVKYLVCDQVG
;
A
#
# COMPACT_ATOMS: atom_id res chain seq x y z
N MET A 1 -14.66 12.95 -14.90
CA MET A 1 -15.52 11.74 -14.79
C MET A 1 -14.66 10.53 -15.10
N LEU A 2 -14.40 9.64 -14.13
CA LEU A 2 -13.81 8.34 -14.42
C LEU A 2 -14.83 7.56 -15.25
N LYS A 3 -14.51 7.21 -16.49
CA LYS A 3 -15.27 6.24 -17.27
C LYS A 3 -14.30 5.10 -17.58
N PRO A 4 -14.10 4.15 -16.65
CA PRO A 4 -13.19 3.04 -16.88
C PRO A 4 -13.81 2.17 -17.97
N GLU A 5 -13.04 1.89 -19.01
CA GLU A 5 -13.57 1.23 -20.21
C GLU A 5 -13.55 -0.30 -20.06
N THR A 6 -12.74 -0.84 -19.13
CA THR A 6 -12.46 -2.28 -19.04
C THR A 6 -12.73 -2.84 -17.63
N ARG A 7 -13.20 -4.09 -17.56
CA ARG A 7 -13.49 -4.78 -16.29
C ARG A 7 -12.24 -5.00 -15.44
N LEU A 8 -11.05 -5.01 -16.06
CA LEU A 8 -9.77 -5.23 -15.40
C LEU A 8 -9.31 -4.00 -14.60
N GLU A 9 -9.51 -2.80 -15.12
CA GLU A 9 -9.23 -1.54 -14.40
C GLU A 9 -10.02 -1.48 -13.08
N TRP A 10 -11.32 -1.79 -13.14
CA TRP A 10 -12.18 -1.86 -11.95
C TRP A 10 -11.75 -2.96 -10.97
N ALA A 11 -11.33 -4.12 -11.47
CA ALA A 11 -10.84 -5.19 -10.62
C ALA A 11 -9.56 -4.79 -9.88
N PHE A 12 -8.60 -4.15 -10.58
CA PHE A 12 -7.35 -3.68 -9.97
C PHE A 12 -7.60 -2.62 -8.90
N VAL A 13 -8.37 -1.57 -9.21
CA VAL A 13 -8.72 -0.52 -8.25
C VAL A 13 -9.52 -1.10 -7.08
N GLY A 14 -10.50 -1.98 -7.36
CA GLY A 14 -11.33 -2.60 -6.34
C GLY A 14 -10.54 -3.46 -5.36
N ILE A 15 -9.60 -4.26 -5.86
CA ILE A 15 -8.71 -5.09 -5.03
C ILE A 15 -7.79 -4.22 -4.16
N THR A 16 -7.19 -3.17 -4.74
CA THR A 16 -6.31 -2.26 -4.00
C THR A 16 -7.08 -1.48 -2.92
N ALA A 17 -8.30 -1.04 -3.24
CA ALA A 17 -9.17 -0.36 -2.28
C ALA A 17 -9.64 -1.29 -1.17
N ALA A 18 -10.03 -2.53 -1.49
CA ALA A 18 -10.42 -3.53 -0.50
C ALA A 18 -9.25 -3.86 0.45
N GLN A 19 -8.04 -4.06 -0.08
CA GLN A 19 -6.83 -4.25 0.72
C GLN A 19 -6.61 -3.08 1.69
N ALA A 20 -6.68 -1.84 1.18
CA ALA A 20 -6.49 -0.65 2.01
C ALA A 20 -7.53 -0.55 3.14
N ILE A 21 -8.82 -0.77 2.84
CA ILE A 21 -9.88 -0.73 3.85
C ILE A 21 -9.65 -1.78 4.94
N ILE A 22 -9.37 -3.02 4.56
CA ILE A 22 -9.15 -4.12 5.50
C ILE A 22 -7.94 -3.83 6.38
N ILE A 23 -6.78 -3.50 5.79
CA ILE A 23 -5.56 -3.26 6.57
C ILE A 23 -5.70 -2.02 7.45
N ILE A 24 -6.25 -0.91 6.94
CA ILE A 24 -6.44 0.31 7.75
C ILE A 24 -7.37 0.03 8.94
N SER A 25 -8.43 -0.75 8.75
CA SER A 25 -9.35 -1.11 9.83
C SER A 25 -8.65 -1.93 10.93
N LEU A 26 -7.86 -2.94 10.54
CA LEU A 26 -7.09 -3.77 11.48
C LEU A 26 -6.03 -2.95 12.21
N GLN A 27 -5.28 -2.11 11.50
CA GLN A 27 -4.22 -1.28 12.08
C GLN A 27 -4.79 -0.22 13.03
N THR A 28 -5.96 0.33 12.72
CA THR A 28 -6.66 1.26 13.62
C THR A 28 -7.12 0.53 14.89
N ALA A 29 -7.65 -0.68 14.76
CA ALA A 29 -8.05 -1.49 15.91
C ALA A 29 -6.85 -1.83 16.81
N ILE A 30 -5.73 -2.29 16.22
CA ILE A 30 -4.47 -2.54 16.96
C ILE A 30 -3.99 -1.29 17.70
N LEU A 31 -4.06 -0.12 17.05
CA LEU A 31 -3.66 1.14 17.66
C LEU A 31 -4.55 1.52 18.85
N VAL A 32 -5.86 1.36 18.73
CA VAL A 32 -6.81 1.65 19.84
C VAL A 32 -6.53 0.73 21.02
N GLU A 33 -6.43 -0.59 20.79
CA GLU A 33 -6.12 -1.58 21.83
C GLU A 33 -4.76 -1.29 22.48
N TYR A 34 -3.78 -0.83 21.70
CA TYR A 34 -2.46 -0.45 22.23
C TYR A 34 -2.55 0.78 23.15
N LEU A 35 -3.32 1.80 22.76
CA LEU A 35 -3.47 3.03 23.54
C LEU A 35 -4.24 2.78 24.84
N ASP A 36 -5.21 1.86 24.84
CA ASP A 36 -5.94 1.47 26.05
C ASP A 36 -5.11 0.59 26.99
N TRP A 37 -4.22 -0.26 26.45
CA TRP A 37 -3.34 -1.14 27.21
C TRP A 37 -2.21 -0.40 27.96
N VAL A 38 -1.77 0.73 27.42
CA VAL A 38 -0.58 1.43 27.87
C VAL A 38 -0.87 2.43 29.00
N ASN A 39 -0.01 2.45 30.02
CA ASN A 39 -0.05 3.50 31.03
C ASN A 39 0.65 4.78 30.54
N PRO A 40 0.19 5.99 30.93
CA PRO A 40 0.76 7.26 30.46
C PRO A 40 2.24 7.45 30.82
N VAL A 41 2.76 6.68 31.77
CA VAL A 41 4.18 6.72 32.16
C VAL A 41 5.10 6.21 31.03
N VAL A 42 4.61 5.33 30.15
CA VAL A 42 5.46 4.74 29.10
C VAL A 42 5.92 5.77 28.05
N TYR A 43 5.23 6.90 27.91
CA TYR A 43 5.58 7.91 26.89
C TYR A 43 6.94 8.58 27.14
N GLN A 44 7.57 8.30 28.29
CA GLN A 44 8.93 8.69 28.63
C GLN A 44 10.00 7.83 27.94
N VAL A 45 9.64 6.63 27.46
CA VAL A 45 10.57 5.71 26.79
C VAL A 45 10.30 5.62 25.28
N PRO A 46 11.34 5.66 24.42
CA PRO A 46 11.16 5.61 22.96
C PRO A 46 10.44 4.36 22.44
N VAL A 47 10.55 3.23 23.16
CA VAL A 47 9.93 1.96 22.76
C VAL A 47 8.39 2.04 22.69
N SER A 48 7.78 2.97 23.42
CA SER A 48 6.33 3.22 23.35
C SER A 48 5.85 3.71 21.98
N TYR A 49 6.73 4.34 21.22
CA TYR A 49 6.36 4.91 19.93
C TYR A 49 6.47 3.89 18.78
N VAL A 50 7.03 2.71 19.01
CA VAL A 50 7.23 1.71 17.95
C VAL A 50 5.90 1.24 17.37
N THR A 51 4.95 0.81 18.20
CA THR A 51 3.61 0.37 17.77
C THR A 51 2.80 1.46 17.06
N PRO A 52 2.62 2.68 17.63
CA PRO A 52 1.84 3.72 16.98
C PRO A 52 2.49 4.25 15.71
N VAL A 53 3.82 4.32 15.64
CA VAL A 53 4.51 4.73 14.41
C VAL A 53 4.40 3.65 13.34
N ALA A 54 4.59 2.37 13.68
CA ALA A 54 4.48 1.28 12.72
C ALA A 54 3.07 1.20 12.11
N SER A 55 2.03 1.24 12.96
CA SER A 55 0.63 1.25 12.51
C SER A 55 0.32 2.47 11.63
N ALA A 56 0.79 3.67 12.00
CA ALA A 56 0.60 4.89 11.21
C ALA A 56 1.28 4.80 9.83
N VAL A 57 2.52 4.30 9.76
CA VAL A 57 3.25 4.08 8.50
C VAL A 57 2.47 3.13 7.61
N SER A 58 1.95 2.04 8.16
CA SER A 58 1.13 1.08 7.41
C SER A 58 -0.18 1.67 6.90
N ILE A 59 -0.91 2.43 7.73
CA ILE A 59 -2.16 3.11 7.33
C ILE A 59 -1.91 4.07 6.16
N ILE A 60 -0.88 4.92 6.27
CA ILE A 60 -0.54 5.89 5.22
C ILE A 60 -0.09 5.17 3.95
N SER A 61 0.70 4.10 4.07
CA SER A 61 1.24 3.34 2.92
C SER A 61 0.13 2.73 2.08
N PHE A 62 -0.79 1.98 2.69
CA PHE A 62 -1.89 1.33 1.96
C PHE A 62 -2.96 2.33 1.50
N GLY A 63 -3.21 3.39 2.28
CA GLY A 63 -4.08 4.49 1.86
C GLY A 63 -3.55 5.22 0.62
N PHE A 64 -2.25 5.55 0.62
CA PHE A 64 -1.59 6.17 -0.52
C PHE A 64 -1.59 5.25 -1.75
N GLN A 65 -1.37 3.95 -1.57
CA GLN A 65 -1.42 2.97 -2.64
C GLN A 65 -2.79 2.92 -3.31
N ALA A 66 -3.88 2.92 -2.53
CA ALA A 66 -5.24 2.95 -3.07
C ALA A 66 -5.48 4.20 -3.93
N VAL A 67 -5.04 5.38 -3.49
CA VAL A 67 -5.17 6.62 -4.28
C VAL A 67 -4.39 6.53 -5.59
N LEU A 68 -3.14 6.06 -5.55
CA LEU A 68 -2.32 5.93 -6.75
C LEU A 68 -2.84 4.88 -7.73
N SER A 69 -3.54 3.85 -7.26
CA SER A 69 -4.17 2.85 -8.13
C SER A 69 -5.27 3.44 -9.00
N VAL A 70 -6.03 4.41 -8.47
CA VAL A 70 -7.05 5.13 -9.25
C VAL A 70 -6.39 6.03 -10.29
N ASP A 71 -5.32 6.73 -9.90
CA ASP A 71 -4.61 7.63 -10.79
C ASP A 71 -3.90 6.90 -11.94
N SER A 72 -3.28 5.74 -11.67
CA SER A 72 -2.62 4.92 -12.68
C SER A 72 -3.58 4.44 -13.77
N CYS A 73 -4.79 4.02 -13.38
CA CYS A 73 -5.85 3.63 -14.30
C CYS A 73 -6.43 4.85 -15.05
N ARG A 74 -6.63 6.00 -14.38
CA ARG A 74 -7.17 7.21 -15.01
C ARG A 74 -6.25 7.76 -16.11
N ILE A 75 -4.94 7.76 -15.86
CA ILE A 75 -3.93 8.27 -16.82
C ILE A 75 -3.52 7.17 -17.83
N LYS A 76 -3.91 5.91 -17.58
CA LYS A 76 -3.45 4.72 -18.32
C LYS A 76 -1.91 4.63 -18.38
N ASN A 77 -1.25 5.02 -17.27
CA ASN A 77 0.21 5.05 -17.17
C ASN A 77 0.77 3.67 -16.79
N LYS A 78 1.41 3.01 -17.76
CA LYS A 78 2.02 1.68 -17.61
C LYS A 78 3.13 1.62 -16.58
N VAL A 79 3.96 2.66 -16.48
CA VAL A 79 5.08 2.71 -15.54
C VAL A 79 4.52 2.71 -14.11
N GLN A 80 3.53 3.56 -13.86
CA GLN A 80 2.88 3.67 -12.56
C GLN A 80 2.19 2.36 -12.16
N LEU A 81 1.56 1.65 -13.11
CA LEU A 81 0.95 0.34 -12.84
C LEU A 81 1.98 -0.69 -12.35
N TRP A 82 3.14 -0.80 -13.01
CA TRP A 82 4.22 -1.68 -12.55
C TRP A 82 4.79 -1.24 -11.20
N THR A 83 4.95 0.06 -10.99
CA THR A 83 5.37 0.62 -9.70
C THR A 83 4.40 0.23 -8.58
N GLN A 84 3.09 0.23 -8.81
CA GLN A 84 2.11 -0.21 -7.82
C GLN A 84 2.30 -1.67 -7.39
N GLY A 85 2.56 -2.58 -8.35
CA GLY A 85 2.82 -3.99 -8.05
C GLY A 85 4.07 -4.19 -7.18
N ILE A 86 5.17 -3.52 -7.54
CA ILE A 86 6.43 -3.57 -6.77
C ILE A 86 6.22 -3.00 -5.36
N LEU A 87 5.56 -1.83 -5.26
CA LEU A 87 5.28 -1.21 -3.97
C LEU A 87 4.42 -2.11 -3.07
N ASN A 88 3.45 -2.86 -3.62
CA ASN A 88 2.63 -3.75 -2.80
C ASN A 88 3.45 -4.92 -2.21
N ILE A 89 4.39 -5.45 -2.99
CA ILE A 89 5.33 -6.46 -2.50
C ILE A 89 6.19 -5.87 -1.37
N CYS A 90 6.74 -4.66 -1.55
CA CYS A 90 7.51 -3.98 -0.52
C CYS A 90 6.69 -3.75 0.76
N PHE A 91 5.44 -3.29 0.64
CA PHE A 91 4.56 -3.09 1.78
C PHE A 91 4.18 -4.40 2.47
N SER A 92 4.02 -5.49 1.74
CA SER A 92 3.79 -6.81 2.34
C SER A 92 4.98 -7.28 3.17
N ILE A 93 6.20 -7.10 2.66
CA ILE A 93 7.42 -7.39 3.43
C ILE A 93 7.50 -6.48 4.66
N ALA A 94 7.24 -5.18 4.50
CA ALA A 94 7.24 -4.23 5.61
C ALA A 94 6.21 -4.59 6.69
N THR A 95 5.02 -5.06 6.30
CA THR A 95 3.98 -5.55 7.23
C THR A 95 4.46 -6.80 7.98
N GLY A 96 5.20 -7.69 7.32
CA GLY A 96 5.87 -8.80 7.98
C GLY A 96 6.94 -8.36 8.99
N MET A 97 7.71 -7.33 8.66
CA MET A 97 8.70 -6.74 9.58
C MET A 97 8.03 -6.01 10.76
N GLU A 98 6.90 -5.35 10.53
CA GLU A 98 6.09 -4.71 11.56
C GLU A 98 5.67 -5.70 12.65
N TYR A 99 5.27 -6.92 12.29
CA TYR A 99 4.94 -7.96 13.27
C TYR A 99 6.06 -8.16 14.30
N PHE A 100 7.31 -8.27 13.83
CA PHE A 100 8.46 -8.47 14.72
C PHE A 100 8.77 -7.23 15.56
N GLN A 101 8.65 -6.03 14.98
CA GLN A 101 8.87 -4.77 15.68
C GLN A 101 7.84 -4.57 16.81
N VAL A 102 6.56 -4.82 16.52
CA VAL A 102 5.48 -4.71 17.51
C VAL A 102 5.62 -5.78 18.59
N ASN A 103 6.02 -7.01 18.24
CA ASN A 103 6.28 -8.06 19.22
C ASN A 103 7.40 -7.68 20.21
N ASP A 104 8.57 -7.27 19.70
CA ASP A 104 9.71 -6.86 20.55
C ASP A 104 9.35 -5.64 21.43
N ALA A 105 8.66 -4.66 20.85
CA ALA A 105 8.20 -3.49 21.59
C ALA A 105 7.21 -3.86 22.70
N THR A 106 6.26 -4.75 22.41
CA THR A 106 5.25 -5.22 23.38
C THR A 106 5.91 -5.97 24.53
N GLU A 107 6.86 -6.88 24.25
CA GLU A 107 7.59 -7.62 25.27
C GLU A 107 8.39 -6.69 26.20
N ARG A 108 9.03 -5.68 25.61
CA ARG A 108 9.79 -4.66 26.36
C ARG A 108 8.92 -3.75 27.21
N VAL A 109 7.77 -3.33 26.67
CA VAL A 109 6.82 -2.49 27.40
C VAL A 109 6.16 -3.27 28.53
N SER A 110 5.75 -4.52 28.31
CA SER A 110 5.11 -5.36 29.34
C SER A 110 6.03 -5.63 30.54
N ARG A 111 7.34 -5.81 30.29
CA ARG A 111 8.35 -6.07 31.34
C ARG A 111 8.94 -4.79 31.94
N GLY A 112 8.66 -3.64 31.36
CA GLY A 112 9.28 -2.38 31.74
C GLY A 112 8.59 -1.71 32.93
N TYR A 113 9.41 -1.09 33.78
CA TYR A 113 8.97 -0.32 34.94
C TYR A 113 9.68 1.02 34.98
N ASP A 114 8.99 2.03 35.48
CA ASP A 114 9.56 3.35 35.76
C ASP A 114 10.46 3.33 37.01
N MET A 115 11.22 4.41 37.25
CA MET A 115 12.03 4.67 38.43
C MET A 115 11.23 4.49 39.74
N TYR A 116 9.92 4.78 39.71
CA TYR A 116 9.00 4.60 40.85
C TYR A 116 8.32 3.22 40.90
N LYS A 117 8.83 2.22 40.16
CA LYS A 117 8.28 0.85 40.04
C LYS A 117 6.84 0.79 39.52
N LYS A 118 6.39 1.81 38.78
CA LYS A 118 5.10 1.77 38.09
C LYS A 118 5.24 0.99 36.78
N PRO A 119 4.36 0.02 36.48
CA PRO A 119 4.43 -0.75 35.25
C PRO A 119 4.08 0.15 34.06
N PHE A 120 4.77 -0.06 32.94
CA PHE A 120 4.52 0.71 31.71
C PHE A 120 3.23 0.35 31.00
N ALA A 121 2.70 -0.86 31.20
CA ALA A 121 1.43 -1.27 30.66
C ALA A 121 0.61 -2.07 31.67
N ASP A 122 -0.68 -2.16 31.42
CA ASP A 122 -1.57 -2.97 32.23
C ASP A 122 -1.42 -4.45 31.86
N ASN A 123 -0.65 -5.18 32.68
CA ASN A 123 -0.44 -6.61 32.51
C ASN A 123 -1.69 -7.46 32.80
N SER A 124 -2.79 -6.86 33.29
CA SER A 124 -4.06 -7.56 33.44
C SER A 124 -4.82 -7.73 32.12
N MET A 125 -4.52 -6.89 31.13
CA MET A 125 -5.15 -6.93 29.81
C MET A 125 -4.28 -7.71 28.80
N PRO A 126 -4.82 -8.75 28.14
CA PRO A 126 -4.06 -9.59 27.22
C PRO A 126 -3.92 -8.95 25.82
N TYR A 127 -3.32 -7.76 25.73
CA TYR A 127 -3.15 -7.02 24.47
C TYR A 127 -2.52 -7.86 23.35
N TRP A 128 -1.44 -8.61 23.65
CA TRP A 128 -0.75 -9.39 22.63
C TRP A 128 -1.61 -10.52 22.05
N GLU A 129 -2.51 -11.11 22.84
CA GLU A 129 -3.43 -12.15 22.36
C GLU A 129 -4.43 -11.60 21.34
N ILE A 130 -4.78 -10.32 21.45
CA ILE A 130 -5.68 -9.60 20.55
C ILE A 130 -4.92 -9.10 19.31
N ALA A 131 -3.79 -8.43 19.51
CA ALA A 131 -3.03 -7.79 18.43
C ALA A 131 -2.34 -8.79 17.49
N ARG A 132 -1.83 -9.91 18.03
CA ARG A 132 -1.11 -10.93 17.25
C ARG A 132 -1.92 -11.49 16.06
N PRO A 133 -3.15 -12.00 16.23
CA PRO A 133 -3.93 -12.49 15.09
C PRO A 133 -4.30 -11.39 14.09
N MET A 134 -4.50 -10.14 14.54
CA MET A 134 -4.75 -9.01 13.64
C MET A 134 -3.54 -8.69 12.76
N LEU A 135 -2.33 -8.64 13.34
CA LEU A 135 -1.09 -8.42 12.59
C LEU A 135 -0.81 -9.56 11.60
N ILE A 136 -1.01 -10.82 11.99
CA ILE A 136 -0.88 -11.97 11.09
C ILE A 136 -1.89 -11.86 9.93
N SER A 137 -3.12 -11.41 10.23
CA SER A 137 -4.14 -11.16 9.20
C SER A 137 -3.71 -10.07 8.22
N CYS A 138 -3.10 -8.98 8.70
CA CYS A 138 -2.52 -7.94 7.84
C CYS A 138 -1.50 -8.52 6.86
N VAL A 139 -0.55 -9.35 7.36
CA VAL A 139 0.47 -10.00 6.51
C VAL A 139 -0.16 -10.93 5.48
N ALA A 140 -1.15 -11.74 5.87
CA ALA A 140 -1.82 -12.66 4.98
C ALA A 140 -2.60 -11.92 3.88
N VAL A 141 -3.36 -10.89 4.25
CA VAL A 141 -4.15 -10.06 3.32
C VAL A 141 -3.24 -9.30 2.35
N SER A 142 -2.18 -8.65 2.85
CA SER A 142 -1.26 -7.89 2.00
C SER A 142 -0.55 -8.81 1.00
N SER A 143 -0.11 -9.98 1.45
CA SER A 143 0.61 -10.95 0.61
C SER A 143 -0.29 -11.56 -0.47
N ALA A 144 -1.51 -11.96 -0.10
CA ALA A 144 -2.49 -12.48 -1.05
C ALA A 144 -2.85 -11.41 -2.10
N CYS A 145 -3.09 -10.19 -1.65
CA CYS A 145 -3.41 -9.09 -2.54
C CYS A 145 -2.25 -8.70 -3.45
N SER A 146 -1.00 -8.79 -2.97
CA SER A 146 0.20 -8.56 -3.79
C SER A 146 0.28 -9.51 -4.97
N LEU A 147 0.01 -10.80 -4.77
CA LEU A 147 -0.02 -11.78 -5.85
C LEU A 147 -1.13 -11.46 -6.87
N CYS A 148 -2.33 -11.13 -6.39
CA CYS A 148 -3.46 -10.74 -7.24
C CYS A 148 -3.16 -9.46 -8.04
N MET A 149 -2.60 -8.44 -7.40
CA MET A 149 -2.23 -7.18 -8.04
C MET A 149 -1.14 -7.36 -9.09
N CYS A 150 -0.12 -8.19 -8.84
CA CYS A 150 0.91 -8.48 -9.83
C CYS A 150 0.34 -9.19 -11.07
N ALA A 151 -0.56 -10.16 -10.87
CA ALA A 151 -1.23 -10.84 -11.97
C ALA A 151 -2.08 -9.85 -12.78
N LEU A 152 -2.90 -9.02 -12.12
CA LEU A 152 -3.72 -8.01 -12.79
C LEU A 152 -2.89 -6.94 -13.51
N ALA A 153 -1.82 -6.46 -12.88
CA ALA A 153 -0.90 -5.50 -13.47
C ALA A 153 -0.26 -6.02 -14.76
N TYR A 154 0.08 -7.31 -14.81
CA TYR A 154 0.58 -7.94 -16.03
C TYR A 154 -0.45 -7.91 -17.17
N TYR A 155 -1.71 -8.29 -16.90
CA TYR A 155 -2.77 -8.27 -17.91
C TYR A 155 -3.11 -6.86 -18.38
N LEU A 156 -3.27 -5.91 -17.45
CA LEU A 156 -3.50 -4.50 -17.76
C LEU A 156 -2.34 -3.87 -18.55
N HIS A 157 -1.10 -4.26 -18.26
CA HIS A 157 0.06 -3.80 -19.02
C HIS A 157 0.01 -4.23 -20.49
N MET A 158 -0.43 -5.46 -20.77
CA MET A 158 -0.64 -5.92 -22.15
C MET A 158 -1.75 -5.13 -22.85
N GLU A 159 -2.88 -4.91 -22.17
CA GLU A 159 -4.03 -4.15 -22.70
C GLU A 159 -3.67 -2.69 -23.02
N PHE A 160 -2.96 -2.01 -22.12
CA PHE A 160 -2.45 -0.66 -22.36
C PHE A 160 -1.40 -0.61 -23.47
N SER A 161 -0.64 -1.70 -23.66
CA SER A 161 0.34 -1.79 -24.75
C SER A 161 -0.30 -1.96 -26.11
N TRP A 162 -1.39 -2.71 -26.17
CA TRP A 162 -2.21 -2.78 -27.35
C TRP A 162 -2.88 -1.43 -27.68
N SER A 163 -3.52 -0.78 -26.70
CA SER A 163 -4.18 0.51 -26.90
C SER A 163 -3.22 1.62 -27.35
N LEU A 164 -2.02 1.66 -26.76
CA LEU A 164 -0.97 2.59 -27.18
C LEU A 164 -0.52 2.33 -28.62
N TYR A 165 -0.35 1.07 -29.02
CA TYR A 165 0.04 0.73 -30.39
C TYR A 165 -1.00 1.20 -31.41
N GLU A 166 -2.29 1.01 -31.09
CA GLU A 166 -3.39 1.45 -31.93
C GLU A 166 -3.50 2.97 -32.04
N HIS A 167 -3.17 3.73 -30.98
CA HIS A 167 -3.16 5.20 -31.02
C HIS A 167 -1.90 5.81 -31.65
N ILE A 168 -0.74 5.15 -31.52
CA ILE A 168 0.52 5.62 -32.11
C ILE A 168 0.58 5.34 -33.61
N SER A 169 0.03 4.22 -34.08
CA SER A 169 0.09 3.84 -35.51
C SER A 169 -0.52 4.87 -36.50
N PRO A 170 -1.64 5.56 -36.20
CA PRO A 170 -2.18 6.62 -37.04
C PRO A 170 -1.36 7.91 -36.94
N ASP A 171 -0.84 8.22 -35.75
CA ASP A 171 -0.10 9.45 -35.47
C ASP A 171 1.28 9.45 -36.13
N LEU A 172 2.01 8.33 -36.05
CA LEU A 172 3.25 8.13 -36.80
C LEU A 172 3.04 8.25 -38.31
N ARG A 173 1.90 7.76 -38.82
CA ARG A 173 1.56 7.89 -40.24
C ARG A 173 1.27 9.34 -40.62
N MET A 174 0.64 10.12 -39.76
CA MET A 174 0.39 11.56 -39.99
C MET A 174 1.68 12.38 -39.88
N THR A 175 2.51 12.11 -38.87
CA THR A 175 3.82 12.74 -38.68
C THR A 175 4.76 12.43 -39.85
N ALA A 176 4.81 11.17 -40.31
CA ALA A 176 5.61 10.78 -41.47
C ALA A 176 5.14 11.47 -42.77
N ARG A 177 3.84 11.71 -42.94
CA ARG A 177 3.32 12.51 -44.06
C ARG A 177 3.73 13.97 -43.91
N HIS A 178 3.59 14.57 -42.73
CA HIS A 178 3.94 15.95 -42.48
C HIS A 178 5.42 16.26 -42.79
N VAL A 179 6.34 15.38 -42.35
CA VAL A 179 7.77 15.50 -42.65
C VAL A 179 8.05 15.44 -44.16
N LYS A 180 7.35 14.57 -44.91
CA LYS A 180 7.49 14.52 -46.38
C LYS A 180 7.06 15.82 -47.05
N TYR A 181 5.97 16.45 -46.60
CA TYR A 181 5.52 17.72 -47.16
C TYR A 181 6.53 18.85 -46.91
N LEU A 182 7.10 18.94 -45.70
CA LEU A 182 8.13 19.95 -45.37
C LEU A 182 9.39 19.80 -46.23
N VAL A 183 9.82 18.57 -46.52
CA VAL A 183 10.99 18.33 -47.37
C VAL A 183 10.72 18.69 -48.83
N CYS A 184 9.52 18.41 -49.36
CA CYS A 184 9.18 18.78 -50.74
C CYS A 184 9.05 20.29 -50.96
N ASP A 185 8.58 21.04 -49.96
CA ASP A 185 8.42 22.50 -50.05
C ASP A 185 9.77 23.26 -50.05
N GLN A 186 10.82 22.67 -49.49
CA GLN A 186 12.17 23.26 -49.45
C GLN A 186 13.00 23.02 -50.72
N VAL A 187 12.49 22.26 -51.69
CA VAL A 187 13.22 21.86 -52.92
C VAL A 187 12.59 22.46 -54.19
N GLY A 188 11.56 23.32 -54.07
CA GLY A 188 10.95 24.09 -55.16
C GLY A 188 11.40 25.54 -55.17
#